data_AF-A0AAD9Z5G9-F1
#
_entry.id   AF-A0AAD9Z5G9-F1
#
_cell.length_a   1.000
_cell.length_b   1.000
_cell.length_c   1.000
_cell.angle_alpha   90.00
_cell.angle_beta   90.00
_cell.angle_gamma   90.00
#
_symmetry.space_group_name_H-M   'P 1'
#
loop_
_entity.id
_entity.type
_entity.pdbx_description
1 polymer ?
#
loop_
_entity_poly.entity_id
_entity_poly.type
_entity_poly.pdbx_seq_one_letter_code
_entity_poly.pdbx_strand_id
1 'polypeptide(L)'
;MTKKDVRCVSSAQFAAQPFDQLCPSGDCWTDCRDLERLYAPLPGGIAIANQTAYGTPPNITLWPLCAGLANITQALQDEIAPKVEADKFRSFFTNSTQENLRAVAAASTQCWTDTCAKARHPDNCTDPCAAVNLLEKRTVTQLAGTRECIRSLCLNITGLPFGNQDIVGIGCYFSIPLAVAAFFSNPFTLDPLNAFGLLPVSINGFLPQIFTLMIMNNHDLESWYPLVLTSVSYLLNTVIFWAGITYLNGIKGHGTALKAPAYKSLGGIQSCGGMTGIGICLPFQDDSPPAFLIQRYGTAAWTGIKLAPWIWAWCTISLLVLAFSQFRLSWSGKGWGGNRPHKVLDIPHIASVPEWMLQVLRSSPAYLVISAIFFVGLVYQAVMFYSFIGLGLVDLHTWTFGQIVAVAVWVPPVVDYLHLQTGKPIVP
;
A
#
# COMPACT_ATOMS: atom_id res chain seq x y z
N MET A 1 25.22 -7.21 1.89
CA MET A 1 25.01 -7.42 0.44
C MET A 1 26.35 -7.39 -0.25
N THR A 2 26.79 -8.52 -0.79
CA THR A 2 28.03 -8.63 -1.57
C THR A 2 27.85 -7.96 -2.94
N LYS A 3 28.90 -7.30 -3.44
CA LYS A 3 29.01 -6.80 -4.83
C LYS A 3 28.78 -7.96 -5.80
N LYS A 4 27.54 -8.27 -6.17
CA LYS A 4 27.28 -8.95 -7.43
C LYS A 4 27.30 -7.87 -8.49
N ASP A 5 28.39 -7.86 -9.26
CA ASP A 5 28.46 -7.08 -10.47
C ASP A 5 27.26 -7.46 -11.34
N VAL A 6 26.42 -6.47 -11.65
CA VAL A 6 25.52 -6.53 -12.80
C VAL A 6 26.43 -6.75 -14.00
N ARG A 7 26.55 -8.01 -14.41
CA ARG A 7 27.46 -8.44 -15.47
C ARG A 7 26.98 -7.81 -16.76
N CYS A 8 27.91 -7.20 -17.49
CA CYS A 8 27.63 -6.69 -18.82
C CYS A 8 27.13 -7.85 -19.70
N VAL A 9 26.05 -7.58 -20.40
CA VAL A 9 25.45 -8.48 -21.37
C VAL A 9 26.42 -8.64 -22.52
N SER A 10 26.71 -9.88 -22.94
CA SER A 10 27.51 -10.05 -24.15
C SER A 10 26.71 -9.60 -25.37
N SER A 11 27.39 -9.10 -26.41
CA SER A 11 26.74 -8.67 -27.65
C SER A 11 25.87 -9.79 -28.27
N ALA A 12 26.30 -11.06 -28.14
CA ALA A 12 25.54 -12.23 -28.60
C ALA A 12 24.28 -12.50 -27.76
N GLN A 13 24.35 -12.38 -26.44
CA GLN A 13 23.17 -12.52 -25.56
C GLN A 13 22.15 -11.42 -25.80
N PHE A 14 22.64 -10.23 -26.15
CA PHE A 14 21.81 -9.09 -26.49
C PHE A 14 21.17 -9.23 -27.88
N ALA A 15 21.92 -9.70 -28.88
CA ALA A 15 21.40 -9.96 -30.23
C ALA A 15 20.34 -11.07 -30.26
N ALA A 16 20.43 -12.04 -29.34
CA ALA A 16 19.47 -13.15 -29.21
C ALA A 16 18.13 -12.75 -28.55
N GLN A 17 17.91 -11.47 -28.21
CA GLN A 17 16.67 -11.02 -27.58
C GLN A 17 15.50 -10.97 -28.57
N PRO A 18 14.25 -11.20 -28.10
CA PRO A 18 13.06 -11.14 -28.94
C PRO A 18 12.63 -9.69 -29.20
N PHE A 19 13.37 -8.98 -30.06
CA PHE A 19 13.13 -7.56 -30.36
C PHE A 19 11.75 -7.25 -30.94
N ASP A 20 11.12 -8.22 -31.60
CA ASP A 20 9.74 -8.17 -32.06
C ASP A 20 8.73 -8.02 -30.90
N GLN A 21 9.06 -8.55 -29.73
CA GLN A 21 8.25 -8.44 -28.52
C GLN A 21 8.66 -7.24 -27.65
N LEU A 22 9.96 -6.92 -27.64
CA LEU A 22 10.49 -5.77 -26.91
C LEU A 22 10.03 -4.46 -27.55
N CYS A 23 10.12 -4.36 -28.87
CA CYS A 23 9.88 -3.16 -29.67
C CYS A 23 8.71 -3.40 -30.65
N PRO A 24 7.46 -3.43 -30.17
CA PRO A 24 6.29 -3.78 -30.99
C PRO A 24 6.02 -2.78 -32.12
N SER A 25 6.53 -1.55 -32.02
CA SER A 25 6.46 -0.59 -33.12
C SER A 25 7.33 -0.98 -34.33
N GLY A 26 8.22 -1.96 -34.16
CA GLY A 26 9.29 -2.28 -35.10
C GLY A 26 10.48 -1.32 -35.02
N ASP A 27 10.43 -0.30 -34.14
CA ASP A 27 11.50 0.67 -33.92
C ASP A 27 11.72 0.92 -32.43
N CYS A 28 12.81 0.37 -31.89
CA CYS A 28 13.14 0.51 -30.48
C CYS A 28 13.41 1.97 -30.08
N TRP A 29 13.77 2.87 -31.00
CA TRP A 29 13.93 4.30 -30.68
C TRP A 29 12.59 4.94 -30.33
N THR A 30 11.56 4.63 -31.11
CA THR A 30 10.22 5.13 -30.89
C THR A 30 9.66 4.58 -29.57
N ASP A 31 9.84 3.29 -29.30
CA ASP A 31 9.37 2.68 -28.05
C ASP A 31 10.15 3.16 -26.81
N CYS A 32 11.44 3.51 -26.94
CA CYS A 32 12.24 4.07 -25.85
C CYS A 32 11.95 5.55 -25.55
N ARG A 33 11.26 6.26 -26.45
CA ARG A 33 10.78 7.64 -26.21
C ARG A 33 9.49 7.67 -25.40
N ASP A 34 8.71 6.61 -25.47
CA ASP A 34 7.52 6.44 -24.68
C ASP A 34 7.92 6.05 -23.23
N LEU A 35 7.88 7.03 -22.33
CA LEU A 35 8.22 6.83 -20.92
C LEU A 35 7.26 5.85 -20.24
N GLU A 36 5.99 5.79 -20.64
CA GLU A 36 5.05 4.83 -20.07
C GLU A 36 5.47 3.41 -20.46
N ARG A 37 5.90 3.23 -21.71
CA ARG A 37 6.40 1.94 -22.22
C ARG A 37 7.75 1.56 -21.62
N LEU A 38 8.65 2.52 -21.45
CA LEU A 38 10.01 2.33 -20.94
C LEU A 38 10.01 1.59 -19.59
N TYR A 39 9.09 1.97 -18.71
CA TYR A 39 8.97 1.46 -17.34
C TYR A 39 7.86 0.42 -17.19
N ALA A 40 7.00 0.24 -18.19
CA ALA A 40 5.99 -0.81 -18.16
C ALA A 40 6.63 -2.21 -18.17
N PRO A 41 6.06 -3.18 -17.42
CA PRO A 41 6.45 -4.56 -17.56
C PRO A 41 6.10 -5.04 -18.98
N LEU A 42 7.01 -5.82 -19.59
CA LEU A 42 6.76 -6.37 -20.91
C LEU A 42 5.59 -7.37 -20.88
N PRO A 43 4.65 -7.29 -21.84
CA PRO A 43 3.56 -8.24 -21.94
C PRO A 43 4.12 -9.64 -22.26
N GLY A 44 3.61 -10.67 -21.58
CA GLY A 44 3.83 -12.06 -21.96
C GLY A 44 4.90 -12.84 -21.19
N GLY A 45 5.48 -12.30 -20.10
CA GLY A 45 6.39 -13.09 -19.25
C GLY A 45 7.59 -13.64 -20.02
N ILE A 46 8.15 -12.83 -20.92
CA ILE A 46 9.27 -13.19 -21.81
C ILE A 46 10.37 -13.86 -20.98
N ALA A 47 10.53 -15.17 -21.15
CA ALA A 47 11.55 -15.93 -20.47
C ALA A 47 12.88 -15.73 -21.20
N ILE A 48 13.66 -14.73 -20.79
CA ILE A 48 15.06 -14.64 -21.24
C ILE A 48 15.76 -15.90 -20.72
N ALA A 49 16.25 -16.73 -21.65
CA ALA A 49 16.78 -18.07 -21.39
C ALA A 49 17.97 -18.12 -20.39
N ASN A 50 18.50 -16.97 -19.95
CA ASN A 50 19.53 -16.85 -18.93
C ASN A 50 19.30 -15.62 -18.03
N GLN A 51 18.25 -15.66 -17.19
CA GLN A 51 17.96 -14.63 -16.17
C GLN A 51 19.13 -14.34 -15.22
N THR A 52 20.01 -15.32 -15.00
CA THR A 52 21.21 -15.20 -14.14
C THR A 52 22.35 -14.40 -14.75
N ALA A 53 22.38 -14.19 -16.07
CA ALA A 53 23.41 -13.41 -16.75
C ALA A 53 23.20 -11.90 -16.57
N TYR A 54 21.95 -11.47 -16.49
CA TYR A 54 21.56 -10.08 -16.21
C TYR A 54 21.39 -9.75 -14.73
N GLY A 55 21.32 -10.77 -13.86
CA GLY A 55 21.05 -10.57 -12.43
C GLY A 55 19.64 -10.03 -12.16
N THR A 56 18.64 -10.40 -12.98
CA THR A 56 17.31 -9.78 -12.92
C THR A 56 16.14 -10.78 -12.78
N PRO A 57 15.10 -10.46 -11.98
CA PRO A 57 13.87 -11.24 -11.81
C PRO A 57 12.97 -11.27 -13.08
N PRO A 58 11.94 -12.15 -13.14
CA PRO A 58 11.24 -12.55 -14.38
C PRO A 58 10.35 -11.50 -15.09
N ASN A 59 10.36 -10.24 -14.67
CA ASN A 59 9.60 -9.17 -15.32
C ASN A 59 10.57 -8.15 -15.92
N ILE A 60 10.91 -8.34 -17.19
CA ILE A 60 11.80 -7.43 -17.93
C ILE A 60 10.99 -6.19 -18.31
N THR A 61 11.58 -5.01 -18.13
CA THR A 61 11.09 -3.73 -18.68
C THR A 61 11.88 -3.39 -19.94
N LEU A 62 11.40 -2.47 -20.78
CA LEU A 62 12.16 -2.00 -21.94
C LEU A 62 13.42 -1.20 -21.53
N TRP A 63 13.47 -0.78 -20.26
CA TRP A 63 14.51 0.07 -19.72
C TRP A 63 15.96 -0.39 -19.95
N PRO A 64 16.40 -1.64 -19.67
CA PRO A 64 17.80 -2.03 -19.84
C PRO A 64 18.26 -1.92 -21.29
N LEU A 65 17.33 -2.16 -22.23
CA LEU A 65 17.56 -1.96 -23.65
C LEU A 65 17.79 -0.48 -23.95
N CYS A 66 16.90 0.40 -23.47
CA CYS A 66 16.99 1.84 -23.73
C CYS A 66 18.19 2.51 -23.06
N ALA A 67 18.53 2.11 -21.83
CA ALA A 67 19.69 2.62 -21.10
C ALA A 67 21.03 2.22 -21.75
N GLY A 68 21.05 1.08 -22.47
CA GLY A 68 22.20 0.56 -23.18
C GLY A 68 22.32 1.01 -24.64
N LEU A 69 21.35 1.77 -25.17
CA LEU A 69 21.23 2.10 -26.60
C LEU A 69 22.50 2.67 -27.22
N ALA A 70 23.27 3.41 -26.45
CA ALA A 70 24.50 3.99 -26.92
C ALA A 70 25.65 3.00 -27.09
N ASN A 71 25.87 2.15 -26.09
CA ASN A 71 26.85 1.07 -26.18
C ASN A 71 26.48 0.12 -27.32
N ILE A 72 25.18 -0.07 -27.53
CA ILE A 72 24.63 -0.85 -28.64
C ILE A 72 24.92 -0.18 -29.99
N THR A 73 24.66 1.13 -30.10
CA THR A 73 24.90 1.89 -31.34
C THR A 73 26.39 1.90 -31.70
N GLN A 74 27.27 2.01 -30.70
CA GLN A 74 28.71 1.93 -30.89
C GLN A 74 29.13 0.50 -31.30
N ALA A 75 28.64 -0.54 -30.62
CA ALA A 75 28.90 -1.93 -30.98
C ALA A 75 28.40 -2.32 -32.39
N LEU A 76 27.33 -1.68 -32.86
CA LEU A 76 26.81 -1.80 -34.23
C LEU A 76 27.72 -1.19 -35.28
N GLN A 77 28.32 -0.04 -34.95
CA GLN A 77 29.27 0.66 -35.82
C GLN A 77 30.59 -0.11 -35.92
N ASP A 78 30.98 -0.79 -34.84
CA ASP A 78 32.26 -1.52 -34.75
C ASP A 78 32.22 -2.94 -35.41
N GLU A 79 31.15 -3.31 -36.13
CA GLU A 79 30.98 -4.59 -36.86
C GLU A 79 31.21 -5.89 -36.04
N ILE A 80 30.89 -5.90 -34.75
CA ILE A 80 31.20 -7.04 -33.86
C ILE A 80 30.22 -8.24 -34.03
N ALA A 81 29.10 -8.06 -34.72
CA ALA A 81 28.09 -9.11 -34.92
C ALA A 81 28.22 -9.84 -36.27
N PRO A 82 27.95 -11.17 -36.34
CA PRO A 82 27.88 -11.88 -37.63
C PRO A 82 26.82 -11.23 -38.53
N LYS A 83 27.19 -10.95 -39.80
CA LYS A 83 26.40 -10.15 -40.77
C LYS A 83 24.91 -10.48 -40.82
N VAL A 84 24.53 -11.76 -40.70
CA VAL A 84 23.14 -12.23 -40.84
C VAL A 84 22.26 -11.84 -39.63
N GLU A 85 22.81 -11.80 -38.42
CA GLU A 85 22.07 -11.34 -37.23
C GLU A 85 22.06 -9.82 -37.14
N ALA A 86 23.10 -9.17 -37.69
CA ALA A 86 23.19 -7.72 -37.74
C ALA A 86 22.05 -7.10 -38.58
N ASP A 87 21.59 -7.75 -39.65
CA ASP A 87 20.52 -7.21 -40.50
C ASP A 87 19.14 -7.24 -39.83
N LYS A 88 18.78 -8.37 -39.20
CA LYS A 88 17.54 -8.47 -38.39
C LYS A 88 17.57 -7.50 -37.21
N PHE A 89 18.75 -7.27 -36.64
CA PHE A 89 18.91 -6.35 -35.54
C PHE A 89 18.82 -4.89 -36.01
N ARG A 90 19.50 -4.52 -37.10
CA ARG A 90 19.47 -3.17 -37.71
C ARG A 90 18.06 -2.74 -38.10
N SER A 91 17.17 -3.66 -38.47
CA SER A 91 15.78 -3.31 -38.81
C SER A 91 15.01 -2.66 -37.65
N PHE A 92 15.37 -2.96 -36.39
CA PHE A 92 14.75 -2.36 -35.20
C PHE A 92 15.37 -1.02 -34.78
N PHE A 93 16.43 -0.56 -35.45
CA PHE A 93 17.16 0.68 -35.14
C PHE A 93 17.42 1.52 -36.39
N THR A 94 16.50 1.48 -37.36
CA THR A 94 16.65 2.02 -38.73
C THR A 94 16.85 3.53 -38.82
N ASN A 95 16.73 4.27 -37.73
CA ASN A 95 16.82 5.73 -37.70
C ASN A 95 17.65 6.25 -36.51
N SER A 96 18.85 5.69 -36.29
CA SER A 96 19.75 6.06 -35.18
C SER A 96 20.47 7.39 -35.42
N THR A 97 19.73 8.50 -35.44
CA THR A 97 20.36 9.82 -35.42
C THR A 97 20.91 10.13 -34.03
N GLN A 98 21.99 10.93 -33.96
CA GLN A 98 22.53 11.43 -32.69
C GLN A 98 21.47 12.24 -31.91
N GLU A 99 20.51 12.84 -32.61
CA GLU A 99 19.37 13.54 -32.02
C GLU A 99 18.40 12.58 -31.31
N ASN A 100 18.12 11.41 -31.89
CA ASN A 100 17.27 10.40 -31.26
C ASN A 100 17.89 9.85 -29.97
N LEU A 101 19.20 9.60 -30.00
CA LEU A 101 19.98 9.23 -28.82
C LEU A 101 19.91 10.29 -27.71
N ARG A 102 20.13 11.56 -28.06
CA ARG A 102 20.04 12.68 -27.12
C ARG A 102 18.66 12.79 -26.50
N ALA A 103 17.60 12.64 -27.30
CA ALA A 103 16.23 12.74 -26.82
C ALA A 103 15.90 11.64 -25.79
N VAL A 104 16.25 10.39 -26.05
CA VAL A 104 16.02 9.27 -25.11
C VAL A 104 16.85 9.43 -23.85
N ALA A 105 18.12 9.82 -23.98
CA ALA A 105 19.01 10.04 -22.85
C ALA A 105 18.53 11.20 -21.96
N ALA A 106 18.09 12.31 -22.56
CA ALA A 106 17.53 13.45 -21.85
C ALA A 106 16.21 13.10 -21.15
N ALA A 107 15.29 12.40 -21.84
CA ALA A 107 14.02 11.99 -21.25
C ALA A 107 14.21 11.04 -20.06
N SER A 108 15.10 10.06 -20.19
CA SER A 108 15.47 9.15 -19.09
C SER A 108 16.10 9.93 -17.93
N THR A 109 17.06 10.80 -18.23
CA THR A 109 17.73 11.64 -17.22
C THR A 109 16.74 12.50 -16.45
N GLN A 110 15.87 13.20 -17.16
CA GLN A 110 14.82 14.02 -16.58
C GLN A 110 13.91 13.19 -15.67
N CYS A 111 13.51 12.01 -16.13
CA CYS A 111 12.71 11.09 -15.32
C CYS A 111 13.39 10.72 -13.98
N TRP A 112 14.69 10.41 -14.00
CA TRP A 112 15.46 10.07 -12.80
C TRP A 112 15.61 11.26 -11.86
N THR A 113 15.96 12.42 -12.40
CA THR A 113 16.10 13.65 -11.62
C THR A 113 14.75 14.05 -11.00
N ASP A 114 13.65 13.97 -11.75
CA ASP A 114 12.30 14.28 -11.23
C ASP A 114 11.84 13.26 -10.19
N THR A 115 12.14 11.97 -10.40
CA THR A 115 11.85 10.92 -9.43
C THR A 115 12.63 11.13 -8.15
N CYS A 116 13.91 11.49 -8.24
CA CYS A 116 14.73 11.83 -7.09
C CYS A 116 14.25 13.11 -6.38
N ALA A 117 13.91 14.15 -7.12
CA ALA A 117 13.41 15.41 -6.55
C ALA A 117 12.10 15.22 -5.78
N LYS A 118 11.28 14.23 -6.19
CA LYS A 118 10.05 13.83 -5.49
C LYS A 118 10.24 12.65 -4.51
N ALA A 119 11.46 12.16 -4.35
CA ALA A 119 11.77 11.14 -3.36
C ALA A 119 11.70 11.73 -1.94
N ARG A 120 11.57 10.86 -0.93
CA ARG A 120 11.47 11.27 0.47
C ARG A 120 12.72 12.01 0.97
N HIS A 121 13.89 11.59 0.50
CA HIS A 121 15.16 12.25 0.82
C HIS A 121 15.92 12.55 -0.47
N PRO A 122 15.58 13.66 -1.16
CA PRO A 122 16.19 14.02 -2.43
C PRO A 122 17.72 14.16 -2.29
N ASP A 123 18.21 14.64 -1.16
CA ASP A 123 19.65 14.84 -0.90
C ASP A 123 20.48 13.56 -1.12
N ASN A 124 19.92 12.39 -0.82
CA ASN A 124 20.63 11.10 -0.96
C ASN A 124 20.77 10.65 -2.42
N CYS A 125 19.95 11.17 -3.32
CA CYS A 125 19.96 10.81 -4.74
C CYS A 125 20.27 11.99 -5.66
N THR A 126 20.31 13.23 -5.16
CA THR A 126 20.48 14.44 -5.98
C THR A 126 21.78 14.40 -6.75
N ASP A 127 22.90 14.08 -6.07
CA ASP A 127 24.19 13.97 -6.74
C ASP A 127 24.23 12.76 -7.69
N PRO A 128 23.94 11.51 -7.26
CA PRO A 128 23.94 10.35 -8.15
C PRO A 128 23.03 10.49 -9.38
N CYS A 129 21.86 11.10 -9.22
CA CYS A 129 20.85 11.27 -10.27
C CYS A 129 20.91 12.63 -10.98
N ALA A 130 21.96 13.42 -10.75
CA ALA A 130 22.18 14.67 -11.49
C ALA A 130 22.47 14.36 -12.96
N ALA A 131 21.98 15.22 -13.86
CA ALA A 131 22.19 15.06 -15.30
C ALA A 131 23.67 14.93 -15.70
N VAL A 132 24.59 15.57 -14.95
CA VAL A 132 26.04 15.49 -15.18
C VAL A 132 26.61 14.09 -14.94
N ASN A 133 25.98 13.29 -14.08
CA ASN A 133 26.40 11.93 -13.76
C ASN A 133 25.62 10.91 -14.61
N LEU A 134 24.43 11.26 -15.08
CA LEU A 134 23.62 10.39 -15.94
C LEU A 134 24.01 10.48 -17.42
N LEU A 135 24.66 11.56 -17.86
CA LEU A 135 25.00 11.79 -19.26
C LEU A 135 26.51 11.84 -19.52
N GLU A 136 27.01 10.94 -20.36
CA GLU A 136 28.36 11.02 -20.92
C GLU A 136 28.38 11.95 -22.14
N LYS A 137 29.31 12.92 -22.13
CA LYS A 137 29.50 13.92 -23.20
C LYS A 137 28.22 14.65 -23.63
N ARG A 138 27.21 14.73 -22.75
CA ARG A 138 25.88 15.34 -22.96
C ARG A 138 25.00 14.66 -24.01
N THR A 139 25.39 13.50 -24.54
CA THR A 139 24.65 12.88 -25.65
C THR A 139 24.23 11.44 -25.40
N VAL A 140 24.70 10.86 -24.29
CA VAL A 140 24.68 9.42 -24.09
C VAL A 140 24.38 9.10 -22.63
N THR A 141 23.54 8.12 -22.33
CA THR A 141 23.37 7.64 -20.95
C THR A 141 24.64 6.96 -20.44
N GLN A 142 25.21 7.48 -19.36
CA GLN A 142 26.35 6.87 -18.69
C GLN A 142 25.87 5.72 -17.80
N LEU A 143 26.16 4.48 -18.19
CA LEU A 143 25.66 3.29 -17.47
C LEU A 143 26.12 3.27 -16.01
N ALA A 144 27.34 3.73 -15.73
CA ALA A 144 27.88 3.81 -14.38
C ALA A 144 27.11 4.77 -13.48
N GLY A 145 26.87 6.01 -13.92
CA GLY A 145 26.09 6.97 -13.14
C GLY A 145 24.61 6.59 -13.06
N THR A 146 24.07 5.98 -14.10
CA THR A 146 22.71 5.41 -14.09
C THR A 146 22.58 4.32 -13.02
N ARG A 147 23.57 3.42 -12.92
CA ARG A 147 23.63 2.40 -11.88
C ARG A 147 23.72 3.02 -10.49
N GLU A 148 24.53 4.05 -10.31
CA GLU A 148 24.67 4.71 -9.00
C GLU A 148 23.39 5.46 -8.61
N CYS A 149 22.73 6.16 -9.54
CA CYS A 149 21.43 6.77 -9.32
C CYS A 149 20.37 5.74 -8.89
N ILE A 150 20.25 4.64 -9.64
CA ILE A 150 19.34 3.53 -9.29
C ILE A 150 19.69 2.97 -7.92
N ARG A 151 20.97 2.73 -7.66
CA ARG A 151 21.44 2.22 -6.38
C ARG A 151 21.02 3.16 -5.24
N SER A 152 21.19 4.47 -5.39
CA SER A 152 20.79 5.45 -4.39
C SER A 152 19.28 5.56 -4.21
N LEU A 153 18.50 5.48 -5.30
CA LEU A 153 17.05 5.45 -5.25
C LEU A 153 16.49 4.15 -4.65
N CYS A 154 17.15 3.02 -4.87
CA CYS A 154 16.60 1.69 -4.56
C CYS A 154 17.20 1.02 -3.32
N LEU A 155 18.37 1.45 -2.83
CA LEU A 155 18.94 0.96 -1.56
C LEU A 155 18.31 1.62 -0.35
N ASN A 156 17.79 2.82 -0.51
CA ASN A 156 17.28 3.60 0.59
C ASN A 156 15.75 3.62 0.51
N ILE A 157 15.09 3.18 1.57
CA ILE A 157 13.61 3.18 1.72
C ILE A 157 13.04 4.61 1.48
N THR A 158 13.93 5.59 1.52
CA THR A 158 13.75 7.00 1.20
C THR A 158 13.51 7.33 -0.28
N GLY A 159 13.77 6.43 -1.22
CA GLY A 159 13.49 6.63 -2.64
C GLY A 159 12.01 6.44 -3.01
N LEU A 160 11.23 5.85 -2.11
CA LEU A 160 9.80 5.67 -2.30
C LEU A 160 9.08 7.02 -2.10
N PRO A 161 8.06 7.33 -2.92
CA PRO A 161 7.21 8.47 -2.62
C PRO A 161 6.48 8.22 -1.29
N PHE A 162 6.03 9.30 -0.66
CA PHE A 162 5.12 9.19 0.47
C PHE A 162 3.91 8.34 0.04
N GLY A 163 3.67 7.22 0.73
CA GLY A 163 2.31 6.69 0.79
C GLY A 163 1.42 7.80 1.31
N ASN A 164 0.18 7.92 0.84
CA ASN A 164 -0.69 9.02 1.24
C ASN A 164 -0.81 9.02 2.77
N GLN A 165 -0.05 9.90 3.43
CA GLN A 165 0.16 9.85 4.87
C GLN A 165 -1.13 10.17 5.62
N ASP A 166 -2.04 10.87 4.94
CA ASP A 166 -3.39 11.09 5.38
C ASP A 166 -4.12 9.76 5.62
N ILE A 167 -3.99 8.75 4.75
CA ILE A 167 -4.69 7.46 4.92
C ILE A 167 -4.26 6.77 6.22
N VAL A 168 -2.96 6.78 6.54
CA VAL A 168 -2.40 6.07 7.69
C VAL A 168 -2.53 6.87 8.99
N GLY A 169 -2.31 8.19 8.96
CA GLY A 169 -2.35 9.07 10.12
C GLY A 169 -3.77 9.47 10.54
N ILE A 170 -4.68 9.69 9.58
CA ILE A 170 -6.09 10.08 9.84
C ILE A 170 -6.90 8.91 10.38
N GLY A 171 -6.58 7.68 9.98
CA GLY A 171 -7.42 6.50 10.19
C GLY A 171 -7.80 6.23 11.65
N CYS A 172 -7.00 6.71 12.62
CA CYS A 172 -7.31 6.63 14.05
C CYS A 172 -8.45 7.59 14.48
N TYR A 173 -8.67 8.68 13.76
CA TYR A 173 -9.54 9.80 14.16
C TYR A 173 -10.71 10.08 13.21
N PHE A 174 -10.62 9.68 11.93
CA PHE A 174 -11.73 9.76 10.94
C PHE A 174 -11.95 8.45 10.20
N SER A 175 -12.05 7.35 10.94
CA SER A 175 -12.30 6.04 10.34
C SER A 175 -13.56 5.99 9.48
N ILE A 176 -14.64 6.70 9.86
CA ILE A 176 -15.90 6.73 9.10
C ILE A 176 -15.75 7.46 7.75
N PRO A 177 -15.33 8.75 7.68
CA PRO A 177 -15.11 9.41 6.40
C PRO A 177 -14.11 8.69 5.49
N LEU A 178 -13.04 8.13 6.08
CA LEU A 178 -12.05 7.40 5.31
C LEU A 178 -12.60 6.08 4.77
N ALA A 179 -13.43 5.39 5.56
CA ALA A 179 -14.13 4.20 5.11
C ALA A 179 -15.13 4.53 3.99
N VAL A 180 -15.87 5.64 4.10
CA VAL A 180 -16.76 6.11 3.03
C VAL A 180 -15.97 6.40 1.76
N ALA A 181 -14.88 7.16 1.85
CA ALA A 181 -14.02 7.47 0.71
C ALA A 181 -13.45 6.20 0.06
N ALA A 182 -12.92 5.28 0.87
CA ALA A 182 -12.36 4.00 0.40
C ALA A 182 -13.43 3.10 -0.23
N PHE A 183 -14.67 3.14 0.27
CA PHE A 183 -15.79 2.41 -0.31
C PHE A 183 -16.16 2.96 -1.70
N PHE A 184 -16.20 4.29 -1.85
CA PHE A 184 -16.47 4.93 -3.14
C PHE A 184 -15.31 4.85 -4.14
N SER A 185 -14.06 4.66 -3.67
CA SER A 185 -12.90 4.44 -4.53
C SER A 185 -12.76 3.01 -5.07
N ASN A 186 -13.82 2.21 -4.99
CA ASN A 186 -13.85 0.79 -5.36
C ASN A 186 -12.76 -0.04 -4.65
N PRO A 187 -13.03 -0.53 -3.43
CA PRO A 187 -12.01 -1.14 -2.58
C PRO A 187 -11.42 -2.44 -3.16
N PHE A 188 -12.08 -3.05 -4.15
CA PHE A 188 -11.62 -4.28 -4.80
C PHE A 188 -10.58 -4.04 -5.91
N THR A 189 -10.42 -2.79 -6.36
CA THR A 189 -9.44 -2.40 -7.39
C THR A 189 -8.25 -1.63 -6.82
N LEU A 190 -8.13 -1.57 -5.50
CA LEU A 190 -7.03 -0.86 -4.84
C LEU A 190 -5.69 -1.52 -5.14
N ASP A 191 -4.67 -0.69 -5.28
CA ASP A 191 -3.29 -1.16 -5.32
C ASP A 191 -2.91 -1.80 -3.98
N PRO A 192 -1.92 -2.72 -3.98
CA PRO A 192 -1.51 -3.44 -2.78
C PRO A 192 -1.11 -2.52 -1.63
N LEU A 193 -0.56 -1.34 -1.92
CA LEU A 193 -0.07 -0.40 -0.91
C LEU A 193 -1.23 0.33 -0.22
N ASN A 194 -2.26 0.71 -0.96
CA ASN A 194 -3.48 1.27 -0.41
C ASN A 194 -4.31 0.22 0.34
N ALA A 195 -4.47 -0.99 -0.21
CA ALA A 195 -5.10 -2.11 0.49
C ALA A 195 -4.41 -2.40 1.83
N PHE A 196 -3.09 -2.25 1.85
CA PHE A 196 -2.25 -2.38 3.03
C PHE A 196 -2.45 -1.26 4.06
N GLY A 197 -2.48 0.00 3.62
CA GLY A 197 -2.77 1.14 4.49
C GLY A 197 -4.18 1.11 5.06
N LEU A 198 -5.16 0.63 4.29
CA LEU A 198 -6.57 0.56 4.70
C LEU A 198 -6.88 -0.56 5.68
N LEU A 199 -6.06 -1.60 5.78
CA LEU A 199 -6.30 -2.69 6.71
C LEU A 199 -6.35 -2.20 8.18
N PRO A 200 -5.33 -1.52 8.72
CA PRO A 200 -5.41 -0.98 10.08
C PRO A 200 -6.43 0.14 10.22
N VAL A 201 -6.68 0.93 9.17
CA VAL A 201 -7.79 1.91 9.18
C VAL A 201 -9.11 1.19 9.45
N SER A 202 -9.37 0.09 8.74
CA SER A 202 -10.62 -0.65 8.89
C SER A 202 -10.76 -1.23 10.30
N ILE A 203 -9.67 -1.76 10.87
CA ILE A 203 -9.65 -2.27 12.25
C ILE A 203 -9.87 -1.12 13.26
N ASN A 204 -9.25 0.04 13.06
CA ASN A 204 -9.52 1.26 13.85
C ASN A 204 -10.97 1.75 13.69
N GLY A 205 -11.62 1.43 12.57
CA GLY A 205 -12.99 1.82 12.29
C GLY A 205 -14.05 1.01 13.03
N PHE A 206 -13.78 -0.26 13.33
CA PHE A 206 -14.72 -1.08 14.10
C PHE A 206 -14.32 -1.35 15.55
N LEU A 207 -13.03 -1.62 15.84
CA LEU A 207 -12.62 -2.14 17.15
C LEU A 207 -12.88 -1.13 18.30
N PRO A 208 -12.43 0.14 18.22
CA PRO A 208 -12.67 1.12 19.28
C PRO A 208 -14.15 1.43 19.46
N GLN A 209 -14.93 1.54 18.37
CA GLN A 209 -16.34 1.91 18.44
C GLN A 209 -17.18 0.82 19.13
N ILE A 210 -16.92 -0.45 18.80
CA ILE A 210 -17.59 -1.59 19.45
C ILE A 210 -17.19 -1.66 20.94
N PHE A 211 -15.93 -1.36 21.26
CA PHE A 211 -15.47 -1.29 22.64
C PHE A 211 -16.14 -0.15 23.42
N THR A 212 -16.27 1.04 22.82
CA THR A 212 -17.02 2.17 23.40
C THR A 212 -18.48 1.79 23.65
N LEU A 213 -19.14 1.18 22.67
CA LEU A 213 -20.52 0.72 22.80
C LEU A 213 -20.66 -0.30 23.94
N MET A 214 -19.67 -1.18 24.11
CA MET A 214 -19.65 -2.13 25.21
C MET A 214 -19.51 -1.44 26.57
N ILE A 215 -18.62 -0.46 26.71
CA ILE A 215 -18.47 0.33 27.94
C ILE A 215 -19.79 1.05 28.26
N MET A 216 -20.42 1.68 27.28
CA MET A 216 -21.70 2.35 27.47
C MET A 216 -22.78 1.37 27.97
N ASN A 217 -22.87 0.20 27.35
CA ASN A 217 -23.81 -0.84 27.75
C ASN A 217 -23.51 -1.41 29.15
N ASN A 218 -22.24 -1.45 29.58
CA ASN A 218 -21.85 -1.88 30.92
C ASN A 218 -22.19 -0.84 32.01
N HIS A 219 -22.31 0.43 31.64
CA HIS A 219 -22.76 1.52 32.52
C HIS A 219 -24.26 1.81 32.40
N ASP A 220 -25.04 0.91 31.79
CA ASP A 220 -26.47 1.04 31.54
C ASP A 220 -26.83 2.36 30.78
N LEU A 221 -25.90 2.87 29.97
CA LEU A 221 -26.12 4.01 29.09
C LEU A 221 -26.70 3.51 27.77
N GLU A 222 -28.03 3.40 27.73
CA GLU A 222 -28.76 2.95 26.55
C GLU A 222 -28.99 4.10 25.57
N SER A 223 -28.47 3.95 24.35
CA SER A 223 -28.77 4.87 23.27
C SER A 223 -28.72 4.15 21.92
N TRP A 224 -29.79 4.30 21.15
CA TRP A 224 -29.89 3.78 19.79
C TRP A 224 -28.92 4.46 18.82
N TYR A 225 -28.59 5.72 19.08
CA TYR A 225 -27.75 6.50 18.17
C TYR A 225 -26.31 5.94 18.06
N PRO A 226 -25.55 5.73 19.16
CA PRO A 226 -24.24 5.08 19.11
C PRO A 226 -24.28 3.66 18.53
N LEU A 227 -25.35 2.90 18.80
CA LEU A 227 -25.51 1.55 18.25
C LEU A 227 -25.64 1.59 16.71
N VAL A 228 -26.51 2.45 16.18
CA VAL A 228 -26.70 2.61 14.73
C VAL A 228 -25.42 3.13 14.08
N LEU A 229 -24.79 4.17 14.65
CA LEU A 229 -23.54 4.72 14.12
C LEU A 229 -22.41 3.70 14.09
N THR A 230 -22.23 2.94 15.18
CA THR A 230 -21.25 1.86 15.28
C THR A 230 -21.55 0.76 14.26
N SER A 231 -22.82 0.42 14.06
CA SER A 231 -23.24 -0.61 13.09
C SER A 231 -22.94 -0.20 11.66
N VAL A 232 -23.25 1.04 11.27
CA VAL A 232 -22.96 1.58 9.92
C VAL A 232 -21.45 1.61 9.68
N SER A 233 -20.69 2.14 10.63
CA SER A 233 -19.23 2.16 10.56
C SER A 233 -18.64 0.75 10.47
N TYR A 234 -19.12 -0.17 11.30
CA TYR A 234 -18.69 -1.57 11.29
C TYR A 234 -18.92 -2.23 9.93
N LEU A 235 -20.09 -2.01 9.31
CA LEU A 235 -20.40 -2.57 7.99
C LEU A 235 -19.47 -2.03 6.90
N LEU A 236 -19.26 -0.71 6.85
CA LEU A 236 -18.35 -0.08 5.89
C LEU A 236 -16.91 -0.60 6.06
N ASN A 237 -16.42 -0.61 7.29
CA ASN A 237 -15.07 -1.07 7.59
C ASN A 237 -14.92 -2.58 7.37
N THR A 238 -15.96 -3.38 7.57
CA THR A 238 -15.95 -4.83 7.25
C THR A 238 -15.78 -5.07 5.76
N VAL A 239 -16.45 -4.31 4.90
CA VAL A 239 -16.29 -4.44 3.43
C VAL A 239 -14.85 -4.13 3.02
N ILE A 240 -14.30 -3.02 3.51
CA ILE A 240 -12.92 -2.59 3.21
C ILE A 240 -11.91 -3.60 3.74
N PHE A 241 -12.12 -4.07 4.97
CA PHE A 241 -11.29 -5.09 5.61
C PHE A 241 -11.18 -6.35 4.75
N TRP A 242 -12.33 -6.91 4.33
CA TRP A 242 -12.33 -8.13 3.52
C TRP A 242 -11.86 -7.91 2.09
N ALA A 243 -12.09 -6.74 1.50
CA ALA A 243 -11.49 -6.38 0.21
C ALA A 243 -9.95 -6.39 0.31
N GLY A 244 -9.39 -5.75 1.33
CA GLY A 244 -7.95 -5.73 1.59
C GLY A 244 -7.38 -7.12 1.86
N ILE A 245 -8.03 -7.92 2.71
CA ILE A 245 -7.60 -9.30 3.01
C ILE A 245 -7.63 -10.20 1.76
N THR A 246 -8.69 -10.12 0.96
CA THR A 246 -8.83 -10.92 -0.27
C THR A 246 -7.71 -10.59 -1.25
N TYR A 247 -7.44 -9.30 -1.43
CA TYR A 247 -6.37 -8.81 -2.29
C TYR A 247 -4.99 -9.28 -1.81
N LEU A 248 -4.69 -9.13 -0.51
CA LEU A 248 -3.42 -9.58 0.08
C LEU A 248 -3.25 -11.11 0.06
N ASN A 249 -4.32 -11.87 0.25
CA ASN A 249 -4.27 -13.34 0.16
C ASN A 249 -4.03 -13.82 -1.28
N GLY A 250 -4.56 -13.10 -2.28
CA GLY A 250 -4.26 -13.36 -3.70
C GLY A 250 -2.77 -13.31 -4.02
N ILE A 251 -2.01 -12.44 -3.34
CA ILE A 251 -0.55 -12.33 -3.48
C ILE A 251 0.18 -13.55 -2.88
N LYS A 252 -0.37 -14.13 -1.81
CA LYS A 252 0.26 -15.23 -1.06
C LYS A 252 0.06 -16.60 -1.71
N GLY A 253 -1.09 -16.81 -2.36
CA GLY A 253 -1.55 -18.14 -2.77
C GLY A 253 -1.00 -18.67 -4.09
N HIS A 254 -0.50 -17.83 -4.99
CA HIS A 254 -0.15 -18.26 -6.35
C HIS A 254 1.28 -17.84 -6.71
N GLY A 255 2.13 -18.85 -6.94
CA GLY A 255 3.47 -18.65 -7.49
C GLY A 255 3.41 -17.83 -8.78
N THR A 256 4.34 -16.87 -8.91
CA THR A 256 4.70 -16.01 -10.06
C THR A 256 3.60 -15.36 -10.92
N ALA A 257 2.49 -16.03 -11.26
CA ALA A 257 1.45 -15.58 -12.18
C ALA A 257 0.55 -14.45 -11.65
N LEU A 258 0.16 -14.46 -10.37
CA LEU A 258 -0.61 -13.36 -9.76
C LEU A 258 0.25 -12.22 -9.21
N LYS A 259 1.57 -12.43 -9.15
CA LYS A 259 2.51 -11.35 -8.87
C LYS A 259 2.51 -10.32 -10.00
N ALA A 260 2.37 -10.76 -11.25
CA ALA A 260 2.39 -9.88 -12.43
C ALA A 260 1.34 -8.75 -12.41
N PRO A 261 0.04 -8.97 -12.12
CA PRO A 261 -0.94 -7.88 -12.02
C PRO A 261 -0.73 -6.97 -10.82
N ALA A 262 -0.34 -7.49 -9.65
CA ALA A 262 0.01 -6.66 -8.49
C ALA A 262 1.26 -5.80 -8.75
N TYR A 263 2.27 -6.36 -9.42
CA TYR A 263 3.44 -5.62 -9.88
C TYR A 263 3.14 -4.65 -11.00
N LYS A 264 2.22 -4.98 -11.91
CA LYS A 264 1.73 -4.07 -12.95
C LYS A 264 0.95 -2.91 -12.32
N SER A 265 0.24 -3.15 -11.23
CA SER A 265 -0.47 -2.11 -10.48
C SER A 265 0.50 -1.22 -9.68
N LEU A 266 1.52 -1.80 -9.03
CA LEU A 266 2.56 -1.05 -8.30
C LEU A 266 3.55 -0.35 -9.22
N GLY A 267 3.91 -0.95 -10.35
CA GLY A 267 4.86 -0.44 -11.33
C GLY A 267 4.22 0.39 -12.45
N GLY A 268 2.89 0.32 -12.60
CA GLY A 268 2.11 1.14 -13.51
C GLY A 268 1.70 2.48 -12.90
N ILE A 269 2.10 2.77 -11.67
CA ILE A 269 1.99 4.12 -11.13
C ILE A 269 3.03 4.97 -11.86
N GLN A 270 2.58 6.08 -12.47
CA GLN A 270 3.40 6.89 -13.37
C GLN A 270 4.78 7.17 -12.76
N SER A 271 5.83 6.63 -13.37
CA SER A 271 7.21 7.05 -13.11
C SER A 271 7.45 8.38 -13.81
N CYS A 272 8.56 9.06 -13.52
CA CYS A 272 8.89 10.36 -14.14
C CYS A 272 7.93 11.50 -13.77
N GLY A 273 7.74 11.71 -12.46
CA GLY A 273 6.94 12.83 -11.96
C GLY A 273 5.48 12.51 -11.61
N GLY A 274 5.08 11.23 -11.56
CA GLY A 274 3.69 10.81 -11.24
C GLY A 274 3.50 9.70 -10.20
N MET A 275 4.52 9.44 -9.36
CA MET A 275 4.45 8.72 -8.07
C MET A 275 4.56 7.19 -8.01
N THR A 276 5.59 6.52 -8.55
CA THR A 276 6.47 5.62 -7.73
C THR A 276 7.77 5.24 -8.46
N GLY A 277 8.90 5.20 -7.73
CA GLY A 277 10.14 4.54 -8.19
C GLY A 277 10.12 3.01 -8.05
N ILE A 278 8.99 2.42 -7.68
CA ILE A 278 8.88 0.98 -7.41
C ILE A 278 9.09 0.17 -8.68
N GLY A 279 8.48 0.56 -9.80
CA GLY A 279 8.68 -0.11 -11.10
C GLY A 279 10.14 -0.09 -11.56
N ILE A 280 10.84 0.99 -11.22
CA ILE A 280 12.26 1.22 -11.48
C ILE A 280 13.15 0.31 -10.61
N CYS A 281 12.83 0.12 -9.33
CA CYS A 281 13.67 -0.62 -8.40
C CYS A 281 13.46 -2.14 -8.43
N LEU A 282 12.31 -2.57 -8.95
CA LEU A 282 11.89 -3.97 -9.06
C LEU A 282 12.91 -4.89 -9.74
N PRO A 283 13.58 -4.49 -10.84
CA PRO A 283 14.59 -5.32 -11.51
C PRO A 283 15.92 -5.40 -10.74
N PHE A 284 16.21 -4.45 -9.85
CA PHE A 284 17.54 -4.29 -9.24
C PHE A 284 17.66 -4.84 -7.82
N GLN A 285 16.53 -5.17 -7.18
CA GLN A 285 16.54 -5.87 -5.91
C GLN A 285 16.47 -7.38 -6.18
N ASP A 286 17.62 -8.07 -6.01
CA ASP A 286 17.73 -9.54 -6.01
C ASP A 286 16.72 -10.19 -5.03
N ASP A 287 16.39 -9.46 -3.95
CA ASP A 287 15.28 -9.74 -3.05
C ASP A 287 14.11 -8.83 -3.42
N SER A 288 13.17 -9.33 -4.24
CA SER A 288 12.02 -8.55 -4.73
C SER A 288 11.44 -7.59 -3.67
N PRO A 289 11.06 -6.33 -3.98
CA PRO A 289 10.46 -5.41 -3.01
C PRO A 289 9.28 -6.01 -2.21
N PRO A 290 8.42 -6.89 -2.79
CA PRO A 290 7.47 -7.62 -1.99
C PRO A 290 8.05 -8.85 -1.32
N ALA A 291 9.22 -9.41 -1.63
CA ALA A 291 9.91 -10.29 -0.69
C ALA A 291 10.28 -9.54 0.59
N PHE A 292 10.68 -8.27 0.55
CA PHE A 292 10.85 -7.50 1.79
C PHE A 292 9.52 -7.35 2.56
N LEU A 293 8.42 -6.97 1.89
CA LEU A 293 7.10 -6.92 2.52
C LEU A 293 6.61 -8.32 2.96
N ILE A 294 6.63 -9.32 2.09
CA ILE A 294 6.20 -10.71 2.34
C ILE A 294 7.09 -11.39 3.38
N GLN A 295 8.40 -11.11 3.44
CA GLN A 295 9.30 -11.63 4.47
C GLN A 295 8.98 -10.96 5.80
N ARG A 296 8.83 -9.63 5.85
CA ARG A 296 8.43 -8.91 7.07
C ARG A 296 7.04 -9.37 7.56
N TYR A 297 6.09 -9.62 6.65
CA TYR A 297 4.72 -10.07 6.96
C TYR A 297 4.58 -11.57 7.19
N GLY A 298 5.42 -12.37 6.57
CA GLY A 298 5.41 -13.82 6.66
C GLY A 298 6.15 -14.33 7.89
N THR A 299 7.15 -13.58 8.37
CA THR A 299 8.00 -14.00 9.50
C THR A 299 7.61 -13.38 10.84
N ALA A 300 6.93 -12.23 10.87
CA ALA A 300 6.49 -11.62 12.12
C ALA A 300 5.21 -12.29 12.64
N ALA A 301 5.38 -13.21 13.59
CA ALA A 301 4.30 -14.02 14.18
C ALA A 301 3.12 -13.20 14.76
N TRP A 302 3.36 -11.94 15.16
CA TRP A 302 2.38 -11.07 15.82
C TRP A 302 1.74 -10.00 14.93
N THR A 303 2.36 -9.63 13.79
CA THR A 303 1.77 -8.69 12.80
C THR A 303 1.09 -9.41 11.64
N GLY A 304 1.08 -10.74 11.67
CA GLY A 304 0.54 -11.55 10.60
C GLY A 304 -0.91 -11.19 10.30
N ILE A 305 -1.20 -11.07 9.00
CA ILE A 305 -2.55 -10.99 8.41
C ILE A 305 -3.51 -12.07 8.98
N LYS A 306 -2.96 -13.16 9.54
CA LYS A 306 -3.72 -14.24 10.18
C LYS A 306 -4.49 -13.83 11.43
N LEU A 307 -4.01 -12.86 12.22
CA LEU A 307 -4.70 -12.46 13.46
C LEU A 307 -5.88 -11.53 13.17
N ALA A 308 -5.79 -10.74 12.10
CA ALA A 308 -6.79 -9.73 11.79
C ALA A 308 -8.22 -10.29 11.61
N PRO A 309 -8.45 -11.45 10.93
CA PRO A 309 -9.76 -12.08 10.86
C PRO A 309 -10.33 -12.51 12.22
N TRP A 310 -9.48 -12.88 13.18
CA TRP A 310 -9.91 -13.22 14.53
C TRP A 310 -10.36 -11.98 15.31
N ILE A 311 -9.63 -10.87 15.18
CA ILE A 311 -10.03 -9.57 15.76
C ILE A 311 -11.37 -9.14 15.16
N TRP A 312 -11.53 -9.26 13.84
CA TRP A 312 -12.80 -8.97 13.18
C TRP A 312 -13.94 -9.87 13.70
N ALA A 313 -13.76 -11.19 13.70
CA ALA A 313 -14.79 -12.13 14.14
C ALA A 313 -15.23 -11.88 15.58
N TRP A 314 -14.28 -11.57 16.46
CA TRP A 314 -14.58 -11.15 17.83
C TRP A 314 -15.45 -9.90 17.86
N CYS A 315 -15.05 -8.85 17.14
CA CYS A 315 -15.83 -7.61 17.04
C CYS A 315 -17.25 -7.85 16.53
N THR A 316 -17.42 -8.72 15.53
CA THR A 316 -18.73 -9.14 15.01
C THR A 316 -19.60 -9.74 16.10
N ILE A 317 -19.05 -10.70 16.85
CA ILE A 317 -19.78 -11.38 17.93
C ILE A 317 -20.17 -10.37 19.01
N SER A 318 -19.25 -9.50 19.43
CA SER A 318 -19.52 -8.46 20.43
C SER A 318 -20.63 -7.50 19.96
N LEU A 319 -20.57 -7.04 18.71
CA LEU A 319 -21.59 -6.14 18.17
C LEU A 319 -22.96 -6.81 18.10
N LEU A 320 -23.05 -8.05 17.63
CA LEU A 320 -24.31 -8.79 17.56
C LEU A 320 -24.93 -9.00 18.94
N VAL A 321 -24.10 -9.32 19.93
CA VAL A 321 -24.51 -9.44 21.33
C VAL A 321 -25.07 -8.12 21.87
N LEU A 322 -24.38 -7.00 21.64
CA LEU A 322 -24.80 -5.67 22.09
C LEU A 322 -26.08 -5.20 21.38
N ALA A 323 -26.17 -5.43 20.07
CA ALA A 323 -27.37 -5.12 19.29
C ALA A 323 -28.58 -5.94 19.77
N PHE A 324 -28.37 -7.23 20.03
CA PHE A 324 -29.43 -8.10 20.54
C PHE A 324 -29.87 -7.70 21.96
N SER A 325 -28.94 -7.35 22.85
CA SER A 325 -29.29 -6.91 24.21
C SER A 325 -30.12 -5.63 24.18
N GLN A 326 -29.70 -4.64 23.38
CA GLN A 326 -30.44 -3.37 23.20
C GLN A 326 -31.82 -3.61 22.58
N PHE A 327 -31.92 -4.46 21.56
CA PHE A 327 -33.20 -4.80 20.93
C PHE A 327 -34.16 -5.49 21.91
N ARG A 328 -33.68 -6.45 22.71
CA ARG A 328 -34.48 -7.15 23.71
C ARG A 328 -35.00 -6.20 24.79
N LEU A 329 -34.15 -5.30 25.27
CA LEU A 329 -34.53 -4.31 26.29
C LEU A 329 -35.59 -3.37 25.75
N SER A 330 -35.39 -2.84 24.55
CA SER A 330 -36.37 -1.99 23.85
C SER A 330 -37.70 -2.72 23.58
N TRP A 331 -37.67 -4.00 23.21
CA TRP A 331 -38.88 -4.78 22.94
C TRP A 331 -39.63 -5.14 24.22
N SER A 332 -38.94 -5.34 25.34
CA SER A 332 -39.56 -5.71 26.61
C SER A 332 -40.49 -4.63 27.19
N GLY A 333 -40.62 -3.48 26.53
CA GLY A 333 -41.59 -2.43 26.87
C GLY A 333 -41.31 -1.74 28.20
N LYS A 334 -40.15 -2.02 28.83
CA LYS A 334 -39.84 -1.60 30.20
C LYS A 334 -39.30 -0.17 30.33
N GLY A 335 -39.09 0.58 29.25
CA GLY A 335 -38.73 1.97 29.46
C GLY A 335 -38.41 2.77 28.21
N TRP A 336 -39.32 3.68 27.87
CA TRP A 336 -38.92 5.05 27.57
C TRP A 336 -40.00 5.97 28.13
N GLY A 337 -39.90 6.25 29.44
CA GLY A 337 -40.62 7.32 30.12
C GLY A 337 -42.16 7.18 30.21
N GLY A 338 -42.65 6.77 31.38
CA GLY A 338 -43.99 7.12 31.82
C GLY A 338 -44.76 5.95 32.42
N ASN A 339 -45.28 6.16 33.64
CA ASN A 339 -46.28 5.33 34.30
C ASN A 339 -47.52 5.12 33.40
N ARG A 340 -47.48 4.15 32.47
CA ARG A 340 -48.68 3.61 31.85
C ARG A 340 -48.62 2.08 31.85
N PRO A 341 -49.62 1.42 32.45
CA PRO A 341 -49.81 -0.01 32.31
C PRO A 341 -50.42 -0.26 30.94
N HIS A 342 -49.60 -0.52 29.93
CA HIS A 342 -50.09 -1.14 28.69
C HIS A 342 -49.75 -2.62 28.71
N LYS A 343 -50.82 -3.43 28.71
CA LYS A 343 -50.80 -4.88 28.49
C LYS A 343 -49.99 -5.16 27.21
N VAL A 344 -48.83 -5.75 27.41
CA VAL A 344 -47.96 -6.26 26.34
C VAL A 344 -48.68 -7.43 25.69
N LEU A 345 -48.77 -7.39 24.36
CA LEU A 345 -49.26 -8.46 23.52
C LEU A 345 -48.28 -9.64 23.65
N ASP A 346 -48.75 -10.75 24.21
CA ASP A 346 -48.00 -12.01 24.26
C ASP A 346 -47.74 -12.50 22.84
N ILE A 347 -46.53 -12.31 22.35
CA ILE A 347 -46.02 -12.97 21.14
C ILE A 347 -45.17 -14.15 21.62
N PRO A 348 -45.71 -15.38 21.60
CA PRO A 348 -44.91 -16.55 21.90
C PRO A 348 -44.00 -16.88 20.70
N HIS A 349 -42.75 -17.23 20.98
CA HIS A 349 -41.80 -17.95 20.11
C HIS A 349 -40.68 -17.22 19.35
N ILE A 350 -40.27 -16.00 19.70
CA ILE A 350 -38.92 -15.56 19.28
C ILE A 350 -37.88 -16.15 20.24
N ALA A 351 -37.08 -17.05 19.69
CA ALA A 351 -36.15 -17.94 20.37
C ALA A 351 -35.27 -17.25 21.42
N SER A 352 -35.25 -17.86 22.61
CA SER A 352 -34.54 -17.45 23.80
C SER A 352 -33.03 -17.44 23.58
N VAL A 353 -32.42 -16.26 23.52
CA VAL A 353 -31.01 -16.16 23.95
C VAL A 353 -31.00 -16.50 25.44
N PRO A 354 -30.23 -17.53 25.85
CA PRO A 354 -30.24 -17.98 27.22
C PRO A 354 -29.83 -16.85 28.16
N GLU A 355 -30.56 -16.68 29.26
CA GLU A 355 -30.31 -15.62 30.24
C GLU A 355 -28.91 -15.69 30.85
N TRP A 356 -28.32 -16.89 30.89
CA TRP A 356 -26.94 -17.12 31.29
C TRP A 356 -25.93 -16.39 30.40
N MET A 357 -26.18 -16.21 29.09
CA MET A 357 -25.26 -15.51 28.20
C MET A 357 -25.15 -14.03 28.57
N LEU A 358 -26.28 -13.38 28.88
CA LEU A 358 -26.31 -11.98 29.31
C LEU A 358 -25.69 -11.81 30.71
N GLN A 359 -25.93 -12.76 31.62
CA GLN A 359 -25.27 -12.77 32.93
C GLN A 359 -23.75 -12.96 32.82
N VAL A 360 -23.29 -13.83 31.90
CA VAL A 360 -21.86 -14.00 31.64
C VAL A 360 -21.26 -12.68 31.15
N LEU A 361 -21.88 -11.99 30.21
CA LEU A 361 -21.37 -10.70 29.70
C LEU A 361 -21.33 -9.59 30.76
N ARG A 362 -22.29 -9.58 31.68
CA ARG A 362 -22.30 -8.65 32.83
C ARG A 362 -21.39 -9.08 33.96
N SER A 363 -20.84 -10.30 33.92
CA SER A 363 -19.92 -10.75 34.96
C SER A 363 -18.57 -10.02 34.84
N SER A 364 -18.04 -9.58 35.98
CA SER A 364 -16.71 -8.99 36.10
C SER A 364 -15.60 -9.76 35.33
N PRO A 365 -15.55 -11.11 35.37
CA PRO A 365 -14.55 -11.85 34.60
C PRO A 365 -14.73 -11.75 33.07
N ALA A 366 -15.96 -11.71 32.55
CA ALA A 366 -16.16 -11.53 31.11
C ALA A 366 -15.71 -10.13 30.67
N TYR A 367 -16.02 -9.11 31.46
CA TYR A 367 -15.54 -7.75 31.18
C TYR A 367 -13.99 -7.68 31.14
N LEU A 368 -13.31 -8.38 32.07
CA LEU A 368 -11.85 -8.48 32.06
C LEU A 368 -11.32 -9.19 30.80
N VAL A 369 -11.94 -10.30 30.40
CA VAL A 369 -11.56 -11.02 29.18
C VAL A 369 -11.75 -10.14 27.95
N ILE A 370 -12.88 -9.45 27.84
CA ILE A 370 -13.15 -8.59 26.68
C ILE A 370 -12.17 -7.40 26.66
N SER A 371 -11.88 -6.81 27.82
CA SER A 371 -10.89 -5.73 27.94
C SER A 371 -9.49 -6.21 27.57
N ALA A 372 -9.11 -7.44 27.94
CA ALA A 372 -7.84 -8.04 27.55
C ALA A 372 -7.75 -8.26 26.03
N ILE A 373 -8.83 -8.74 25.39
CA ILE A 373 -8.88 -8.90 23.93
C ILE A 373 -8.79 -7.55 23.22
N PHE A 374 -9.47 -6.53 23.73
CA PHE A 374 -9.35 -5.16 23.23
C PHE A 374 -7.91 -4.65 23.36
N PHE A 375 -7.25 -4.88 24.49
CA PHE A 375 -5.85 -4.52 24.69
C PHE A 375 -4.93 -5.23 23.70
N VAL A 376 -5.17 -6.51 23.41
CA VAL A 376 -4.46 -7.25 22.34
C VAL A 376 -4.68 -6.56 20.98
N GLY A 377 -5.90 -6.11 20.69
CA GLY A 377 -6.21 -5.34 19.49
C GLY A 377 -5.46 -4.00 19.42
N LEU A 378 -5.36 -3.26 20.52
CA LEU A 378 -4.58 -2.03 20.60
C LEU A 378 -3.08 -2.29 20.42
N VAL A 379 -2.54 -3.34 21.04
CA VAL A 379 -1.14 -3.75 20.86
C VAL A 379 -0.91 -4.11 19.39
N TYR A 380 -1.82 -4.86 18.77
CA TYR A 380 -1.73 -5.18 17.34
C TYR A 380 -1.70 -3.91 16.47
N GLN A 381 -2.59 -2.94 16.74
CA GLN A 381 -2.62 -1.66 16.03
C GLN A 381 -1.32 -0.87 16.24
N ALA A 382 -0.80 -0.80 17.47
CA ALA A 382 0.45 -0.13 17.77
C ALA A 382 1.62 -0.77 17.02
N VAL A 383 1.72 -2.11 17.02
CA VAL A 383 2.79 -2.83 16.30
C VAL A 383 2.66 -2.62 14.78
N MET A 384 1.45 -2.62 14.23
CA MET A 384 1.20 -2.28 12.82
C MET A 384 1.64 -0.85 12.50
N PHE A 385 1.31 0.12 13.35
CA PHE A 385 1.73 1.51 13.20
C PHE A 385 3.26 1.68 13.30
N TYR A 386 3.91 1.04 14.27
CA TYR A 386 5.37 1.00 14.36
C TYR A 386 6.01 0.35 13.13
N SER A 387 5.35 -0.66 12.56
CA SER A 387 5.81 -1.27 11.32
C SER A 387 5.72 -0.27 10.16
N PHE A 388 4.67 0.56 10.09
CA PHE A 388 4.56 1.62 9.08
C PHE A 388 5.60 2.72 9.26
N ILE A 389 5.94 3.09 10.49
CA ILE A 389 7.05 4.01 10.77
C ILE A 389 8.37 3.38 10.30
N GLY A 390 8.61 2.11 10.64
CA GLY A 390 9.82 1.38 10.22
C GLY A 390 9.92 1.18 8.71
N LEU A 391 8.79 1.08 8.01
CA LEU A 391 8.70 1.08 6.55
C LEU A 391 8.82 2.48 5.95
N GLY A 392 8.80 3.52 6.78
CA GLY A 392 8.87 4.89 6.33
C GLY A 392 7.63 5.40 5.61
N LEU A 393 6.48 4.72 5.79
CA LEU A 393 5.20 5.16 5.23
C LEU A 393 4.60 6.34 5.98
N VAL A 394 5.01 6.51 7.24
CA VAL A 394 4.61 7.64 8.10
C VAL A 394 5.84 8.49 8.37
N ASP A 395 5.73 9.79 8.12
CA ASP A 395 6.69 10.78 8.59
C ASP A 395 6.20 11.36 9.91
N LEU A 396 7.06 11.31 10.93
CA LEU A 396 6.75 11.82 12.26
C LEU A 396 7.08 13.31 12.41
N HIS A 397 7.85 13.87 11.47
CA HIS A 397 8.32 15.25 11.52
C HIS A 397 7.42 16.21 10.74
N THR A 398 6.64 15.70 9.79
CA THR A 398 5.70 16.50 9.00
C THR A 398 4.27 16.21 9.42
N TRP A 399 3.53 17.26 9.73
CA TRP A 399 2.09 17.14 9.98
C TRP A 399 1.36 17.06 8.65
N THR A 400 0.59 16.00 8.46
CA THR A 400 -0.28 15.88 7.29
C THR A 400 -1.52 16.75 7.49
N PHE A 401 -2.17 17.17 6.40
CA PHE A 401 -3.45 17.89 6.48
C PHE A 401 -4.45 17.11 7.33
N GLY A 402 -4.48 15.80 7.15
CA GLY A 402 -5.24 14.88 7.95
C GLY A 402 -4.98 14.90 9.45
N GLN A 403 -3.72 14.86 9.86
CA GLN A 403 -3.33 14.93 11.26
C GLN A 403 -3.72 16.27 11.88
N ILE A 404 -3.57 17.37 11.14
CA ILE A 404 -4.01 18.71 11.56
C ILE A 404 -5.52 18.72 11.79
N VAL A 405 -6.30 18.21 10.83
CA VAL A 405 -7.76 18.15 10.93
C VAL A 405 -8.19 17.22 12.07
N ALA A 406 -7.48 16.13 12.34
CA ALA A 406 -7.76 15.23 13.46
C ALA A 406 -7.57 15.91 14.81
N VAL A 407 -6.43 16.57 14.99
CA VAL A 407 -6.16 17.33 16.22
C VAL A 407 -7.15 18.47 16.37
N ALA A 408 -7.45 19.21 15.30
CA ALA A 408 -8.41 20.31 15.34
C ALA A 408 -9.84 19.87 15.68
N VAL A 409 -10.28 18.68 15.25
CA VAL A 409 -11.61 18.14 15.55
C VAL A 409 -11.69 17.53 16.95
N TRP A 410 -10.63 16.87 17.42
CA TRP A 410 -10.67 16.12 18.70
C TRP A 410 -10.18 16.92 19.91
N VAL A 411 -9.31 17.92 19.73
CA VAL A 411 -8.88 18.77 20.85
C VAL A 411 -10.06 19.48 21.52
N PRO A 412 -11.01 20.11 20.80
CA PRO A 412 -12.12 20.82 21.45
C PRO A 412 -12.99 19.90 22.33
N PRO A 413 -13.47 18.72 21.89
CA PRO A 413 -14.21 17.79 22.76
C PRO A 413 -13.43 17.31 23.98
N VAL A 414 -12.11 17.07 23.84
CA VAL A 414 -11.26 16.65 24.96
C VAL A 414 -11.08 17.79 25.96
N VAL A 415 -10.85 19.02 25.47
CA VAL A 415 -10.76 20.22 26.30
C VAL A 415 -12.08 20.46 27.03
N ASP A 416 -13.22 20.35 26.34
CA ASP A 416 -14.56 20.47 26.94
C ASP A 416 -14.80 19.39 28.01
N TYR A 417 -14.40 18.15 27.74
CA TYR A 417 -14.52 17.06 28.72
C TYR A 417 -13.67 17.31 29.98
N LEU A 418 -12.40 17.69 29.81
CA LEU A 418 -11.51 18.05 30.92
C LEU A 418 -12.03 19.28 31.68
N HIS A 419 -12.65 20.21 30.97
CA HIS A 419 -13.29 21.37 31.56
C HIS A 419 -14.47 20.98 32.45
N LEU A 420 -15.38 20.14 31.95
CA LEU A 420 -16.51 19.61 32.72
C LEU A 420 -16.07 18.81 33.96
N GLN A 421 -14.97 18.06 33.86
CA GLN A 421 -14.36 17.32 34.98
C GLN A 421 -13.77 18.23 36.06
N THR A 422 -13.18 19.36 35.69
CA THR A 422 -12.49 20.25 36.64
C THR A 422 -13.44 21.18 37.39
N GLY A 423 -14.72 21.26 37.00
CA GLY A 423 -15.79 21.95 37.74
C GLY A 423 -15.58 23.46 37.93
N LYS A 424 -14.59 24.07 37.26
CA LYS A 424 -14.32 25.50 37.34
C LYS A 424 -15.12 26.22 36.27
N PRO A 425 -16.10 27.07 36.60
CA PRO A 425 -16.78 27.88 35.59
C PRO A 425 -15.79 28.83 34.92
N ILE A 426 -15.81 28.90 33.58
CA ILE A 426 -15.15 29.97 32.83
C ILE A 426 -15.94 31.24 33.10
N VAL A 427 -15.38 32.12 33.92
CA VAL A 427 -15.83 33.52 33.94
C VAL A 427 -15.29 34.14 32.64
N PRO A 428 -16.16 34.67 31.76
CA PRO A 428 -15.77 35.22 30.47
C PRO A 428 -14.81 36.41 30.58
#